data_AF-A0A4V5NY14-F1
#
_entry.id   AF-A0A4V5NY14-F1
#
_cell.length_a   1.000
_cell.length_b   1.000
_cell.length_c   1.000
_cell.angle_alpha   90.00
_cell.angle_beta   90.00
_cell.angle_gamma   90.00
#
_symmetry.space_group_name_H-M   'P 1'
#
loop_
_entity.id
_entity.type
_entity.pdbx_description
1 polymer ?
#
loop_
_entity_poly.entity_id
_entity_poly.type
_entity_poly.pdbx_seq_one_letter_code
_entity_poly.pdbx_strand_id
1 'polypeptide(L)'
;MYNNVILFKPIIEEYAVYQGKLNKLYEEIEKQGSTKKEFLLQNIKYIYLKEKGKYKDLEEIRSNADIIIENIEKELWKIIENSSNPISNLPIEAIKIGLLIIMVDAFMRCNILEEPPKL
;
A
#
# COMPACT_ATOMS: atom_id res chain seq x y z
N MET A 1 -17.62 8.91 6.67
CA MET A 1 -16.30 8.32 6.35
C MET A 1 -15.84 7.59 7.59
N TYR A 2 -15.52 6.30 7.49
CA TYR A 2 -15.29 5.44 8.67
C TYR A 2 -13.83 5.44 9.16
N ASN A 3 -12.98 6.17 8.47
CA ASN A 3 -11.56 5.89 8.44
C ASN A 3 -10.64 7.11 8.50
N ASN A 4 -11.22 8.31 8.61
CA ASN A 4 -10.54 9.58 8.89
C ASN A 4 -9.30 9.90 8.02
N VAL A 5 -9.14 9.22 6.88
CA VAL A 5 -8.14 9.57 5.86
C VAL A 5 -8.63 10.81 5.13
N ILE A 6 -7.84 11.87 5.19
CA ILE A 6 -8.14 13.17 4.58
C ILE A 6 -7.09 13.47 3.51
N LEU A 7 -5.81 13.45 3.88
CA LEU A 7 -4.70 13.81 2.97
C LEU A 7 -4.56 12.80 1.83
N PHE A 8 -4.60 11.50 2.13
CA PHE A 8 -4.43 10.46 1.13
C PHE A 8 -5.72 10.09 0.38
N LYS A 9 -6.86 10.68 0.76
CA LYS A 9 -8.14 10.34 0.15
C LYS A 9 -8.17 10.60 -1.36
N PRO A 10 -7.74 11.77 -1.87
CA PRO A 10 -7.68 12.00 -3.32
C PRO A 10 -6.74 11.03 -4.04
N ILE A 11 -5.61 10.69 -3.41
CA ILE A 11 -4.62 9.74 -3.96
C ILE A 11 -5.22 8.34 -4.08
N ILE A 12 -5.94 7.89 -3.06
CA ILE A 12 -6.64 6.59 -3.07
C ILE A 12 -7.70 6.59 -4.17
N GLU A 13 -8.53 7.64 -4.26
CA GLU A 13 -9.59 7.75 -5.28
C GLU A 13 -9.01 7.78 -6.69
N GLU A 14 -7.91 8.51 -6.91
CA GLU A 14 -7.22 8.61 -8.20
C GLU A 14 -6.64 7.27 -8.64
N TYR A 15 -5.97 6.54 -7.73
CA TYR A 15 -5.26 5.31 -8.09
C TYR A 15 -6.07 4.02 -7.94
N ALA A 16 -7.23 4.04 -7.26
CA ALA A 16 -8.10 2.87 -7.14
C ALA A 16 -8.52 2.29 -8.51
N VAL A 17 -8.63 3.13 -9.54
CA VAL A 17 -8.98 2.70 -10.91
C VAL A 17 -7.98 1.71 -11.51
N TYR A 18 -6.76 1.64 -10.99
CA TYR A 18 -5.72 0.72 -11.49
C TYR A 18 -5.85 -0.70 -10.95
N GLN A 19 -6.71 -0.99 -9.97
CA GLN A 19 -6.87 -2.33 -9.39
C GLN A 19 -7.10 -3.42 -10.44
N GLY A 20 -7.93 -3.17 -11.45
CA GLY A 20 -8.19 -4.13 -12.51
C GLY A 20 -6.95 -4.44 -13.37
N LYS A 21 -6.10 -3.44 -13.61
CA LYS A 21 -4.83 -3.62 -14.35
C LYS A 21 -3.80 -4.36 -13.49
N LEU A 22 -3.68 -4.00 -12.21
CA LEU A 22 -2.80 -4.69 -11.26
C LEU A 22 -3.19 -6.15 -11.08
N ASN A 23 -4.48 -6.47 -10.97
CA ASN A 23 -4.95 -7.85 -10.88
C ASN A 23 -4.46 -8.71 -12.06
N LYS A 24 -4.57 -8.20 -13.29
CA LYS A 24 -4.08 -8.93 -14.47
C LYS A 24 -2.56 -9.15 -14.42
N LEU A 25 -1.80 -8.13 -14.02
CA LEU A 25 -0.35 -8.25 -13.86
C LEU A 25 0.02 -9.30 -12.80
N TYR A 26 -0.69 -9.30 -11.68
CA TYR A 26 -0.50 -10.29 -10.63
C TYR A 26 -0.84 -11.71 -11.09
N GLU A 27 -1.94 -11.89 -11.83
CA GLU A 27 -2.30 -13.19 -12.41
C GLU A 27 -1.23 -13.69 -13.39
N GLU A 28 -0.63 -12.81 -14.19
CA GLU A 28 0.47 -13.16 -15.09
C GLU A 28 1.73 -13.62 -14.32
N ILE A 29 2.08 -12.93 -13.22
CA ILE A 29 3.18 -13.30 -12.32
C ILE A 29 2.93 -14.69 -11.70
N GLU A 30 1.70 -14.94 -11.22
CA GLU A 30 1.31 -16.23 -10.64
C GLU A 30 1.30 -17.35 -11.68
N LYS A 31 0.83 -17.09 -12.91
CA LYS A 31 0.85 -18.06 -14.01
C LYS A 31 2.28 -18.49 -14.38
N GLN A 32 3.27 -17.63 -14.14
CA GLN A 32 4.68 -17.95 -14.32
C GLN A 32 5.28 -18.74 -13.13
N GLY A 33 4.47 -19.10 -12.12
CA GLY A 33 4.92 -19.79 -10.91
C GLY A 33 5.75 -18.92 -9.97
N SER A 34 5.66 -17.59 -10.09
CA SER A 34 6.46 -16.66 -9.29
C SER A 34 5.75 -16.24 -8.01
N THR A 35 6.45 -16.29 -6.87
CA THR A 35 5.96 -15.86 -5.55
C THR A 35 6.12 -14.35 -5.29
N LYS A 36 6.48 -13.57 -6.32
CA LYS A 36 6.77 -12.14 -6.17
C LYS A 36 5.55 -11.35 -5.69
N LYS A 37 4.35 -11.72 -6.15
CA LYS A 37 3.08 -11.10 -5.73
C LYS A 37 2.85 -11.32 -4.23
N GLU A 38 2.90 -12.57 -3.76
CA GLU A 38 2.74 -12.89 -2.34
C GLU A 38 3.74 -12.12 -1.49
N PHE A 39 5.02 -12.13 -1.84
CA PHE A 39 6.05 -11.41 -1.07
C PHE A 39 5.81 -9.90 -1.04
N LEU A 40 5.42 -9.31 -2.17
CA LEU A 40 5.08 -7.88 -2.23
C LEU A 40 3.94 -7.54 -1.26
N LEU A 41 2.83 -8.27 -1.35
CA LEU A 41 1.65 -8.02 -0.52
C LEU A 41 1.92 -8.32 0.97
N GLN A 42 2.68 -9.38 1.28
CA GLN A 42 3.08 -9.71 2.65
C GLN A 42 3.99 -8.64 3.26
N ASN A 43 4.93 -8.10 2.50
CA ASN A 43 5.82 -7.03 2.97
C ASN A 43 5.03 -5.76 3.31
N ILE A 44 4.11 -5.34 2.43
CA ILE A 44 3.27 -4.16 2.68
C ILE A 44 2.37 -4.41 3.90
N LYS A 45 1.75 -5.60 3.99
CA LYS A 45 0.93 -5.98 5.15
C LYS A 45 1.73 -5.95 6.45
N TYR A 46 2.96 -6.45 6.44
CA TYR A 46 3.82 -6.45 7.62
C TYR A 46 4.17 -5.03 8.08
N ILE A 47 4.54 -4.15 7.15
CA ILE A 47 4.84 -2.73 7.44
C ILE A 47 3.59 -2.05 8.00
N TYR A 48 2.41 -2.28 7.40
CA TYR A 48 1.15 -1.78 7.92
C TYR A 48 0.88 -2.27 9.35
N LEU A 49 0.99 -3.57 9.62
CA LEU A 49 0.74 -4.12 10.96
C LEU A 49 1.70 -3.54 12.00
N LYS A 50 2.97 -3.33 11.63
CA LYS A 50 3.97 -2.70 12.50
C LYS A 50 3.63 -1.24 12.79
N GLU A 51 3.18 -0.49 11.79
CA GLU A 51 2.82 0.92 11.95
C GLU A 51 1.52 1.07 12.75
N LYS A 52 0.49 0.29 12.40
CA LYS A 52 -0.78 0.21 13.13
C LYS A 52 -0.57 -0.19 14.60
N GLY A 53 0.34 -1.12 14.86
CA GLY A 53 0.62 -1.63 16.20
C GLY A 53 1.23 -0.59 17.16
N LYS A 54 1.56 0.62 16.69
CA LYS A 54 2.00 1.73 17.54
C LYS A 54 0.85 2.43 18.28
N TYR A 55 -0.39 2.16 17.88
CA TYR A 55 -1.59 2.80 18.39
C TYR A 55 -2.40 1.81 19.22
N LYS A 56 -3.01 2.31 20.29
CA LYS A 56 -3.65 1.47 21.32
C LYS A 56 -5.00 0.92 20.89
N ASP A 57 -5.77 1.72 20.17
CA ASP A 57 -7.15 1.41 19.80
C ASP A 57 -7.54 2.01 18.43
N LEU A 58 -8.76 1.71 18.00
CA LEU A 58 -9.29 2.12 16.71
C LEU A 58 -9.43 3.65 16.58
N GLU A 59 -9.71 4.36 17.66
CA GLU A 59 -9.86 5.82 17.63
C GLU A 59 -8.52 6.51 17.45
N GLU A 60 -7.47 6.01 18.11
CA GLU A 60 -6.10 6.46 17.85
C GLU A 60 -5.67 6.16 16.41
N ILE A 61 -5.97 4.96 15.89
CA ILE A 61 -5.66 4.60 14.50
C ILE A 61 -6.35 5.55 13.52
N ARG A 62 -7.65 5.82 13.73
CA ARG A 62 -8.43 6.75 12.89
C ARG A 62 -7.88 8.15 12.94
N SER A 63 -7.57 8.65 14.14
CA SER A 63 -7.03 10.01 14.33
C SER A 63 -5.64 10.19 13.71
N ASN A 64 -4.93 9.09 13.44
CA ASN A 64 -3.60 9.08 12.85
C ASN A 64 -3.54 8.42 11.47
N ALA A 65 -4.68 8.23 10.79
CA ALA A 65 -4.76 7.41 9.59
C ALA A 65 -3.83 7.91 8.46
N ASP A 66 -3.79 9.23 8.22
CA ASP A 66 -2.87 9.81 7.22
C ASP A 66 -1.40 9.65 7.61
N ILE A 67 -1.06 9.76 8.90
CA ILE A 67 0.30 9.57 9.43
C ILE A 67 0.75 8.12 9.24
N ILE A 68 -0.14 7.17 9.51
CA ILE A 68 0.12 5.74 9.30
C ILE A 68 0.44 5.48 7.82
N ILE A 69 -0.37 6.02 6.91
CA ILE A 69 -0.15 5.88 5.47
C ILE A 69 1.20 6.50 5.05
N GLU A 70 1.49 7.71 5.51
CA GLU A 70 2.73 8.41 5.20
C GLU A 70 3.97 7.63 5.69
N ASN A 71 3.90 7.04 6.90
CA ASN A 71 4.98 6.24 7.44
C ASN A 71 5.19 4.94 6.64
N ILE A 72 4.11 4.30 6.19
CA ILE A 72 4.20 3.13 5.32
C ILE A 72 4.85 3.50 3.99
N GLU A 73 4.44 4.60 3.36
CA GLU A 73 5.04 5.09 2.11
C GLU A 73 6.55 5.34 2.29
N LYS A 74 6.96 6.03 3.36
CA LYS A 74 8.36 6.29 3.68
C LYS A 74 9.17 5.00 3.88
N GLU A 75 8.62 4.02 4.59
CA GLU A 75 9.31 2.74 4.82
C GLU A 75 9.44 1.93 3.51
N LEU A 76 8.41 1.91 2.66
CA LEU A 76 8.50 1.30 1.34
C LEU A 76 9.54 1.98 0.45
N TRP A 77 9.59 3.31 0.48
CA TRP A 77 10.59 4.08 -0.25
C TRP A 77 12.02 3.76 0.21
N LYS A 78 12.25 3.65 1.53
CA LYS A 78 13.54 3.22 2.07
C LYS A 78 13.93 1.82 1.61
N ILE A 79 12.98 0.88 1.50
CA ILE A 79 13.27 -0.48 0.99
C ILE A 79 13.74 -0.41 -0.46
N ILE A 80 13.10 0.43 -1.28
CA ILE A 80 13.46 0.65 -2.68
C ILE A 80 14.87 1.24 -2.79
N GLU A 81 15.15 2.32 -2.06
CA GLU A 81 16.46 3.00 -2.06
C GLU A 81 17.61 2.11 -1.57
N ASN A 82 17.34 1.23 -0.59
CA ASN A 82 18.33 0.30 -0.05
C ASN A 82 18.39 -1.04 -0.80
N SER A 83 17.60 -1.21 -1.86
CA SER A 83 17.59 -2.46 -2.62
C SER A 83 18.88 -2.61 -3.43
N SER A 84 19.44 -3.82 -3.43
CA SER A 84 20.63 -4.16 -4.24
C SER A 84 20.34 -4.29 -5.73
N ASN A 85 19.06 -4.17 -6.14
CA ASN A 85 18.66 -4.15 -7.53
C ASN A 85 18.82 -2.74 -8.08
N PRO A 86 19.73 -2.49 -9.04
CA PRO A 86 19.88 -1.17 -9.59
C PRO A 86 18.61 -0.79 -10.35
N ILE A 87 17.91 0.21 -9.85
CA ILE A 87 16.76 0.83 -10.54
C ILE A 87 17.25 1.86 -11.58
N SER A 88 18.51 1.75 -11.99
CA SER A 88 19.27 2.78 -12.72
C SER A 88 18.65 3.20 -14.06
N ASN A 89 17.70 2.42 -14.58
CA ASN A 89 17.10 2.64 -15.89
C ASN A 89 15.66 3.14 -15.84
N LEU A 90 15.04 3.28 -14.65
CA LEU A 90 13.68 3.81 -14.52
C LEU A 90 13.71 5.24 -13.97
N PRO A 91 12.90 6.16 -14.53
CA PRO A 91 12.71 7.49 -13.95
C PRO A 91 12.18 7.40 -12.52
N ILE A 92 12.72 8.23 -11.63
CA ILE A 92 12.36 8.23 -10.21
C ILE A 92 10.86 8.54 -10.01
N GLU A 93 10.29 9.36 -10.89
CA GLU A 93 8.88 9.71 -10.94
C GLU A 93 8.01 8.49 -11.24
N ALA A 94 8.45 7.62 -12.16
CA ALA A 94 7.73 6.40 -12.51
C ALA A 94 7.72 5.41 -11.33
N ILE A 95 8.82 5.33 -10.58
CA ILE A 95 8.92 4.49 -9.38
C ILE A 95 7.97 5.03 -8.29
N LYS A 96 7.95 6.35 -8.07
CA LYS A 96 7.04 6.99 -7.10
C LYS A 96 5.58 6.72 -7.43
N ILE A 97 5.17 6.91 -8.68
CA ILE A 97 3.79 6.63 -9.11
C ILE A 97 3.48 5.14 -8.96
N GLY A 98 4.39 4.25 -9.36
CA GLY A 98 4.23 2.81 -9.19
C GLY A 98 4.06 2.39 -7.73
N LEU A 99 4.86 2.98 -6.83
CA LEU A 99 4.75 2.76 -5.38
C LEU A 99 3.38 3.17 -4.86
N LEU A 100 2.89 4.36 -5.20
CA LEU A 100 1.58 4.85 -4.77
C LEU A 100 0.45 3.94 -5.26
N ILE A 101 0.49 3.52 -6.53
CA ILE A 101 -0.50 2.62 -7.12
C ILE A 101 -0.55 1.27 -6.37
N ILE A 102 0.63 0.67 -6.11
CA ILE A 102 0.74 -0.61 -5.40
C ILE A 102 0.30 -0.47 -3.93
N MET A 103 0.68 0.63 -3.28
CA MET A 103 0.29 0.91 -1.90
C MET A 103 -1.23 1.06 -1.77
N VAL A 104 -1.87 1.84 -2.65
CA VAL A 104 -3.33 2.00 -2.69
C VAL A 104 -4.02 0.65 -2.91
N ASP A 105 -3.56 -0.16 -3.86
CA ASP A 105 -4.12 -1.50 -4.08
C ASP A 105 -4.00 -2.40 -2.85
N ALA A 106 -2.83 -2.43 -2.21
CA ALA A 106 -2.62 -3.20 -0.98
C ALA A 106 -3.53 -2.73 0.15
N PHE A 107 -3.78 -1.42 0.27
CA PHE A 107 -4.63 -0.84 1.30
C PHE A 107 -6.09 -1.21 1.12
N MET A 108 -6.56 -1.16 -0.13
CA MET A 108 -7.91 -1.58 -0.50
C MET A 108 -8.12 -3.09 -0.30
N ARG A 109 -7.08 -3.93 -0.48
CA ARG A 109 -7.15 -5.38 -0.21
C ARG A 109 -7.07 -5.75 1.26
N CYS A 110 -6.25 -5.03 2.02
CA CYS A 110 -6.02 -5.35 3.43
C CYS A 110 -7.14 -4.84 4.34
N ASN A 111 -8.17 -4.16 3.80
CA ASN A 111 -9.21 -3.47 4.57
C ASN A 111 -8.56 -2.66 5.71
N ILE A 112 -7.49 -1.92 5.38
CA ILE A 112 -6.61 -1.22 6.35
C ILE A 112 -7.38 -0.27 7.26
N LEU A 113 -8.55 0.10 6.78
CA LEU A 113 -9.52 0.96 7.37
C LEU A 113 -10.78 0.10 7.45
N GLU A 114 -11.07 -0.42 8.65
CA GLU A 114 -12.14 -1.39 8.88
C GLU A 114 -13.38 -1.04 8.05
N GLU A 115 -13.86 -2.00 7.25
CA GLU A 115 -15.17 -1.87 6.62
C GLU A 115 -16.19 -1.62 7.74
N PRO A 116 -17.14 -0.68 7.58
CA PRO A 116 -18.23 -0.58 8.53
C PRO A 116 -18.88 -1.97 8.68
N PRO A 117 -19.26 -2.37 9.92
CA PRO A 117 -19.94 -3.64 10.11
C PRO A 117 -21.13 -3.70 9.15
N LYS A 118 -21.23 -4.80 8.39
CA LYS A 118 -22.37 -5.04 7.52
C LYS A 118 -23.61 -5.04 8.41
N LEU A 119 -24.44 -4.00 8.26
CA LEU A 119 -25.77 -3.91 8.88
C LEU A 119 -26.64 -5.07 8.41
#